data_AF-A0A939GPJ8-F1
#
_entry.id   AF-A0A939GPJ8-F1
#
_cell.length_a   1.000
_cell.length_b   1.000
_cell.length_c   1.000
_cell.angle_alpha   90.00
_cell.angle_beta   90.00
_cell.angle_gamma   90.00
#
_symmetry.space_group_name_H-M   'P 1'
#
loop_
_entity.id
_entity.type
_entity.pdbx_description
1 polymer ?
#
loop_
_entity_poly.entity_id
_entity_poly.type
_entity_poly.pdbx_seq_one_letter_code
_entity_poly.pdbx_strand_id
1 'polypeptide(L)'
;MSSEFPIGSKVRVVSLPPYVKTADPMPMLRPADVIYVGEEGIVLDRRPGGYWGIRLTRGAFLIDSQYIESIEKPLENQSDSE
;
A
#
# COMPACT_ATOMS: atom_id res chain seq x y z
N MET A 1 5.15 -14.66 4.47
CA MET A 1 5.23 -13.58 5.47
C MET A 1 4.24 -12.52 5.03
N SER A 2 3.14 -12.35 5.75
CA SER A 2 2.14 -11.35 5.42
C SER A 2 2.64 -10.00 5.94
N SER A 3 3.11 -9.12 5.06
CA SER A 3 3.44 -7.75 5.46
C SER A 3 2.15 -7.06 5.91
N GLU A 4 2.09 -6.67 7.18
CA GLU A 4 0.96 -5.93 7.72
C GLU A 4 1.28 -4.44 7.72
N PHE A 5 0.47 -3.66 7.02
CA PHE A 5 0.58 -2.21 7.01
C PHE A 5 -0.53 -1.63 7.90
N PRO A 6 -0.22 -0.95 9.01
CA PRO A 6 -1.24 -0.31 9.83
C PRO A 6 -2.10 0.67 9.01
N ILE A 7 -3.40 0.74 9.27
CA ILE A 7 -4.25 1.76 8.64
C ILE A 7 -3.75 3.15 9.08
N GLY A 8 -3.61 4.06 8.12
CA GLY A 8 -3.02 5.38 8.32
C GLY A 8 -1.51 5.43 8.16
N SER A 9 -0.82 4.29 8.04
CA SER A 9 0.62 4.26 7.80
C SER A 9 0.96 4.72 6.37
N LYS A 10 2.13 5.32 6.24
CA LYS A 10 2.69 5.63 4.92
C LYS A 10 3.41 4.44 4.31
N VAL A 11 3.09 4.20 3.05
CA VAL A 11 3.70 3.18 2.22
C VAL A 11 4.19 3.79 0.92
N ARG A 12 5.13 3.11 0.26
CA ARG A 12 5.68 3.50 -1.04
C ARG A 12 5.51 2.36 -2.03
N VAL A 13 5.17 2.70 -3.26
CA VAL A 13 5.12 1.76 -4.38
C VAL A 13 6.54 1.39 -4.80
N VAL A 14 6.91 0.12 -4.71
CA VAL A 14 8.24 -0.39 -5.10
C VAL A 14 8.23 -1.06 -6.48
N SER A 15 7.07 -1.49 -6.95
CA SER A 15 6.91 -2.17 -8.23
C SER A 15 5.51 -1.92 -8.78
N LEU A 16 5.35 -2.02 -10.09
CA LEU A 16 4.08 -1.80 -10.78
C LEU A 16 3.41 -3.14 -11.10
N PRO A 17 2.21 -3.41 -10.57
CA PRO A 17 1.40 -4.52 -11.05
C PRO A 17 0.95 -4.26 -12.49
N PRO A 18 0.61 -5.30 -13.28
CA PRO A 18 0.13 -5.11 -14.65
C PRO A 18 -1.19 -4.32 -14.72
N TYR A 19 -2.05 -4.48 -13.70
CA TYR A 19 -3.30 -3.75 -13.55
C TYR A 19 -3.57 -3.49 -12.08
N VAL A 20 -4.25 -2.38 -11.79
CA VAL A 20 -4.74 -2.03 -10.45
C VAL A 20 -6.24 -1.87 -10.45
N LYS A 21 -6.88 -2.11 -9.31
CA LYS A 21 -8.30 -1.79 -9.12
C LYS A 21 -8.45 -0.51 -8.34
N THR A 22 -9.46 0.30 -8.62
CA THR A 22 -9.81 1.42 -7.74
C THR A 22 -10.41 0.92 -6.43
N ALA A 23 -10.21 1.65 -5.35
CA ALA A 23 -10.74 1.33 -4.02
C ALA A 23 -12.18 1.86 -3.79
N ASP A 24 -12.82 2.37 -4.84
CA ASP A 24 -14.20 2.87 -4.80
C ASP A 24 -15.22 1.75 -4.50
N PRO A 25 -16.46 2.09 -4.09
CA PRO A 25 -17.55 1.11 -3.90
C PRO A 25 -17.81 0.24 -5.14
N MET A 26 -17.51 0.77 -6.32
CA MET A 26 -17.53 0.05 -7.59
C MET A 26 -16.10 -0.03 -8.16
N PRO A 27 -15.32 -1.07 -7.82
CA PRO A 27 -13.93 -1.20 -8.26
C PRO A 27 -13.81 -1.31 -9.77
N MET A 28 -13.02 -0.44 -10.38
CA MET A 28 -12.70 -0.48 -11.80
C MET A 28 -11.27 -0.93 -12.02
N LEU A 29 -11.06 -1.81 -13.00
CA LEU A 29 -9.71 -2.19 -13.43
C LEU A 29 -9.09 -1.05 -14.24
N ARG A 30 -7.89 -0.63 -13.88
CA ARG A 30 -7.11 0.41 -14.54
C ARG A 30 -5.72 -0.12 -14.89
N PRO A 31 -5.07 0.43 -15.93
CA PRO A 31 -3.67 0.11 -16.21
C PRO A 31 -2.77 0.64 -15.08
N ALA A 32 -1.52 0.19 -15.07
CA ALA A 32 -0.52 0.64 -14.10
C ALA A 32 -0.13 2.12 -14.24
N ASP A 33 -0.49 2.76 -15.36
CA ASP A 33 -0.17 4.15 -15.71
C ASP A 33 -0.70 5.19 -14.71
N VAL A 34 -1.71 4.81 -13.91
CA VAL A 34 -2.30 5.63 -12.86
C VAL A 34 -1.44 5.75 -11.59
N ILE A 35 -0.42 4.91 -11.44
CA ILE A 35 0.54 4.92 -10.32
C ILE A 35 1.98 4.90 -10.86
N TYR A 36 2.97 5.23 -10.02
CA TYR A 36 4.38 5.14 -10.41
C TYR A 36 5.24 4.58 -9.27
N VAL A 37 6.38 3.97 -9.62
CA VAL A 37 7.36 3.50 -8.64
C VAL A 37 7.94 4.70 -7.89
N GLY A 38 8.04 4.58 -6.57
CA GLY A 38 8.43 5.66 -5.68
C GLY A 38 7.26 6.52 -5.21
N GLU A 39 6.05 6.31 -5.74
CA GLU A 39 4.87 7.05 -5.27
C GLU A 39 4.55 6.66 -3.82
N GLU A 40 4.41 7.67 -2.98
CA GLU A 40 4.04 7.49 -1.58
C GLU A 40 2.53 7.63 -1.42
N GLY A 41 1.95 6.79 -0.58
CA GLY A 41 0.53 6.77 -0.28
C GLY A 41 0.25 6.43 1.17
N ILE A 42 -1.02 6.53 1.53
CA ILE A 42 -1.51 6.23 2.87
C ILE A 42 -2.43 5.02 2.79
N VAL A 43 -2.23 4.05 3.70
CA VAL A 43 -3.11 2.89 3.82
C VAL A 43 -4.47 3.33 4.38
N LEU A 44 -5.53 3.07 3.64
CA LEU A 44 -6.92 3.37 4.00
C LEU A 44 -7.62 2.16 4.63
N ASP A 45 -7.49 1.00 4.01
CA ASP A 45 -8.15 -0.23 4.43
C ASP A 45 -7.33 -1.47 4.03
N ARG A 46 -7.66 -2.60 4.67
CA ARG A 46 -7.20 -3.93 4.27
C ARG A 46 -8.41 -4.73 3.83
N ARG A 47 -8.38 -5.25 2.60
CA ARG A 47 -9.46 -6.07 2.07
C ARG A 47 -9.13 -7.56 2.18
N PRO A 48 -10.17 -8.41 2.30
CA PRO A 48 -9.98 -9.86 2.24
C PRO A 48 -9.24 -10.25 0.96
N GLY A 49 -8.23 -11.13 1.08
CA GLY A 49 -7.40 -11.56 -0.06
C GLY A 49 -6.05 -10.84 -0.19
N GLY A 50 -5.64 -10.03 0.80
CA GLY A 50 -4.28 -9.47 0.85
C GLY A 50 -4.09 -8.14 0.11
N TYR A 51 -5.19 -7.54 -0.35
CA TYR A 51 -5.17 -6.22 -0.98
C TYR A 51 -5.27 -5.10 0.04
N TRP A 52 -4.51 -4.04 -0.19
CA TRP A 52 -4.47 -2.83 0.60
C TRP A 52 -5.06 -1.69 -0.21
N GLY A 53 -6.07 -1.02 0.31
CA GLY A 53 -6.55 0.23 -0.26
C GLY A 53 -5.59 1.34 0.09
N ILE A 54 -4.93 1.93 -0.89
CA ILE A 54 -3.92 2.96 -0.70
C ILE A 54 -4.38 4.23 -1.38
N ARG A 55 -4.41 5.32 -0.64
CA ARG A 55 -4.62 6.67 -1.17
C ARG A 55 -3.30 7.17 -1.75
N LEU A 56 -3.27 7.31 -3.07
CA LEU A 56 -2.19 7.89 -3.84
C LEU A 56 -2.62 9.25 -4.41
N THR A 57 -1.73 9.93 -5.11
CA THR A 57 -1.96 11.28 -5.64
C THR A 57 -3.17 11.31 -6.58
N ARG A 58 -3.30 10.28 -7.43
CA ARG A 58 -4.32 10.22 -8.50
C ARG A 58 -5.60 9.50 -8.11
N GLY A 59 -5.71 8.96 -6.90
CA GLY A 59 -6.85 8.14 -6.53
C GLY A 59 -6.57 7.21 -5.36
N ALA A 60 -7.57 6.40 -5.01
CA ALA A 60 -7.37 5.28 -4.10
C ALA A 60 -7.40 3.97 -4.90
N PHE A 61 -6.41 3.10 -4.67
CA PHE A 61 -6.23 1.88 -5.44
C PHE A 61 -6.01 0.68 -4.51
N LEU A 62 -6.43 -0.50 -4.95
CA LEU A 62 -6.18 -1.77 -4.28
C LEU A 62 -4.85 -2.33 -4.80
N ILE A 63 -3.87 -2.44 -3.90
CA ILE A 63 -2.51 -2.89 -4.22
C ILE A 63 -2.13 -4.03 -3.28
N ASP A 64 -1.49 -5.07 -3.83
CA ASP A 64 -0.99 -6.19 -3.04
C ASP A 64 0.31 -5.81 -2.30
N SER A 65 0.52 -6.41 -1.13
CA SER A 65 1.73 -6.23 -0.31
C SER A 65 3.06 -6.41 -1.05
N GLN A 66 3.11 -7.17 -2.14
CA GLN A 66 4.33 -7.38 -2.93
C GLN A 66 4.77 -6.14 -3.74
N TYR A 67 3.87 -5.19 -3.98
CA TYR A 67 4.14 -4.00 -4.81
C TYR A 67 4.41 -2.75 -3.97
N ILE A 68 4.34 -2.87 -2.64
CA ILE A 68 4.44 -1.75 -1.71
C ILE A 68 5.35 -2.09 -0.54
N GLU A 69 5.97 -1.07 0.03
CA GLU A 69 6.78 -1.17 1.25
C GLU A 69 6.35 -0.12 2.27
N SER A 70 6.54 -0.41 3.57
CA SER A 70 6.35 0.59 4.63
C SER A 70 7.52 1.56 4.60
N ILE A 71 7.23 2.86 4.56
CA ILE A 71 8.28 3.90 4.71
C ILE A 71 8.34 4.44 6.13
N GLU A 72 7.33 4.11 6.95
CA GLU A 72 7.47 4.25 8.39
C GLU A 72 8.47 3.20 8.85
N LYS A 73 9.64 3.67 9.30
CA LYS A 73 10.55 2.83 10.08
C LYS A 73 9.72 2.21 11.20
N PRO A 74 9.85 0.90 11.46
CA PRO A 74 9.43 0.40 12.75
C PRO A 74 10.10 1.33 13.77
N LEU A 75 9.32 1.88 14.71
CA LEU A 75 9.91 2.27 15.96
C LEU A 75 10.55 0.99 16.50
N GLU A 76 11.84 0.80 16.24
CA GLU A 76 12.70 -0.01 17.08
C GLU A 76 12.63 0.65 18.46
N ASN A 77 11.58 0.33 19.21
CA ASN A 77 11.62 0.47 20.64
C ASN A 77 12.70 -0.50 21.08
N GLN A 78 13.86 0.09 21.33
CA GLN A 78 14.93 -0.38 22.19
C GLN A 78 14.33 -1.24 23.31
N SER A 79 14.43 -2.56 23.17
CA SER A 79 14.58 -3.41 24.34
C SER A 79 16.08 -3.49 24.57
N ASP A 80 16.56 -2.48 25.30
CA ASP A 80 17.87 -2.47 25.94
C ASP A 80 18.10 -3.82 26.61
N SER A 81 19.31 -4.32 26.40
CA SER A 81 19.84 -5.44 27.15
C SER A 81 20.17 -4.95 28.56
N GLU A 82 19.53 -5.50 29.59
CA GLU A 82 20.12 -5.63 30.93
C GLU A 82 19.46 -6.76 31.73
#